data_AF-A0A352CT84-F1
#
_entry.id   AF-A0A352CT84-F1
#
_cell.length_a   1.000
_cell.length_b   1.000
_cell.length_c   1.000
_cell.angle_alpha   90.00
_cell.angle_beta   90.00
_cell.angle_gamma   90.00
#
_symmetry.space_group_name_H-M   'P 1'
#
loop_
_entity.id
_entity.type
_entity.pdbx_description
1 polymer ?
#
loop_
_entity_poly.entity_id
_entity_poly.type
_entity_poly.pdbx_seq_one_letter_code
_entity_poly.pdbx_strand_id
1 'polypeptide(L)'
;MHIIEEKWPEILEHLKTEYGLTDISYKTWILPLRVCRVEEDTVTVLVPSEQLGLDYVSRKYMLPLKASIGEITGQYCDIRFILPEELEKASRLREIETRSRTAGLNPKYTFDTFVVGSTNSFAHAASLAVAESPGKIYNPLFLHGGVGLGKTHLMNSIAHFIIENNPDTKILYITSEEFTNEVINAIRAGLTAIEKLREKYRTIDVLLIDDIQFIIGKESTQEEFFHT
;
A
#
# COMPACT_ATOMS: atom_id res chain seq x y z
N MET A 1 -25.76 0.12 1.86
CA MET A 1 -25.61 1.39 2.59
C MET A 1 -26.09 1.17 4.00
N HIS A 2 -25.30 1.55 4.98
CA HIS A 2 -25.68 1.41 6.38
C HIS A 2 -26.74 2.47 6.71
N ILE A 3 -27.74 2.14 7.54
CA ILE A 3 -28.82 3.08 7.94
C ILE A 3 -28.29 4.39 8.53
N ILE A 4 -27.12 4.33 9.17
CA ILE A 4 -26.41 5.47 9.77
C ILE A 4 -25.86 6.42 8.69
N GLU A 5 -25.37 5.91 7.55
CA GLU A 5 -24.89 6.75 6.46
C GLU A 5 -26.05 7.46 5.75
N GLU A 6 -27.16 6.75 5.55
CA GLU A 6 -28.36 7.28 4.90
C GLU A 6 -29.02 8.37 5.75
N LYS A 7 -29.18 8.13 7.06
CA LYS A 7 -29.79 9.08 7.99
C LYS A 7 -28.81 10.09 8.59
N TRP A 8 -27.58 10.17 8.11
CA TRP A 8 -26.57 11.06 8.67
C TRP A 8 -27.02 12.53 8.72
N PRO A 9 -27.67 13.12 7.69
CA PRO A 9 -28.16 14.48 7.77
C PRO A 9 -29.22 14.67 8.86
N GLU A 10 -30.12 13.70 9.03
CA GLU A 10 -31.15 13.71 10.08
C GLU A 10 -30.52 13.64 11.48
N ILE A 11 -29.45 12.85 11.64
CA ILE A 11 -28.69 12.72 12.90
C ILE A 11 -28.05 14.05 13.29
N LEU A 12 -27.44 14.76 12.33
CA LEU A 12 -26.82 16.06 12.60
C LEU A 12 -27.87 17.12 12.97
N GLU A 13 -29.01 17.16 12.28
CA GLU A 13 -30.11 18.10 12.57
C GLU A 13 -30.79 17.80 13.91
N HIS A 14 -30.97 16.53 14.25
CA HIS A 14 -31.47 16.12 15.56
C HIS A 14 -30.52 16.55 16.67
N LEU A 15 -29.22 16.31 16.49
CA LEU A 15 -28.20 16.74 17.44
C LEU A 15 -28.19 18.27 17.62
N LYS A 16 -28.44 19.04 16.56
CA LYS A 16 -28.59 20.50 16.65
C LYS A 16 -29.78 20.89 17.53
N THR A 17 -30.92 20.25 17.30
CA THR A 17 -32.21 20.60 17.92
C THR A 17 -32.27 20.16 19.38
N GLU A 18 -31.95 18.89 19.65
CA GLU A 18 -32.05 18.26 20.98
C GLU A 18 -31.04 18.87 21.97
N TYR A 19 -29.82 19.15 21.51
CA TYR A 19 -28.77 19.72 22.35
C TYR A 19 -28.65 21.25 22.27
N GLY A 20 -29.62 21.92 21.61
CA GLY A 20 -29.71 23.38 21.56
C GLY A 20 -28.45 24.07 21.01
N LEU A 21 -27.85 23.52 19.96
CA LEU A 21 -26.60 24.04 19.41
C LEU A 21 -26.82 25.38 18.69
N THR A 22 -25.95 26.35 18.96
CA THR A 22 -25.90 27.59 18.20
C THR A 22 -25.55 27.31 16.73
N ASP A 23 -26.06 28.13 15.81
CA ASP A 23 -25.75 28.00 14.37
C ASP A 23 -24.24 28.04 14.10
N ILE A 24 -23.49 28.82 14.87
CA ILE A 24 -22.03 28.90 14.76
C ILE A 24 -21.40 27.57 15.16
N SER A 25 -21.77 27.02 16.33
CA SER A 25 -21.22 25.74 16.79
C SER A 25 -21.57 24.59 15.86
N TYR A 26 -22.81 24.57 15.35
CA TYR A 26 -23.28 23.56 14.42
C TYR A 26 -22.52 23.62 13.09
N LYS A 27 -22.43 24.80 12.46
CA LYS A 27 -21.74 24.98 11.18
C LYS A 27 -20.24 24.72 11.27
N THR A 28 -19.60 25.07 12.39
CA THR A 28 -18.15 24.90 12.57
C THR A 28 -17.76 23.47 12.93
N TRP A 29 -18.50 22.79 13.80
CA TRP A 29 -18.04 21.53 14.40
C TRP A 29 -18.83 20.29 14.02
N ILE A 30 -20.09 20.44 13.62
CA ILE A 30 -21.02 19.32 13.41
C ILE A 30 -21.28 19.08 11.92
N LEU A 31 -21.66 20.13 11.20
CA LEU A 31 -21.96 20.07 9.77
C LEU A 31 -20.80 19.51 8.92
N PRO A 32 -19.51 19.77 9.23
CA PRO A 32 -18.41 19.23 8.45
C PRO A 32 -18.15 17.72 8.66
N LEU A 33 -18.75 17.10 9.68
CA LEU A 33 -18.50 15.70 10.02
C LEU A 33 -19.07 14.75 8.95
N ARG A 34 -18.29 13.75 8.56
CA ARG A 34 -18.70 12.74 7.57
C ARG A 34 -18.50 11.34 8.10
N VAL A 35 -19.46 10.46 7.86
CA VAL A 35 -19.26 9.02 8.12
C VAL A 35 -18.34 8.46 7.05
N CYS A 36 -17.25 7.80 7.48
CA CYS A 36 -16.32 7.14 6.59
C CYS A 36 -16.53 5.64 6.52
N ARG A 37 -16.91 5.03 7.64
CA ARG A 37 -17.10 3.59 7.75
C ARG A 37 -18.05 3.28 8.88
N VAL A 38 -18.90 2.30 8.67
CA VAL A 38 -19.73 1.73 9.71
C VAL A 38 -19.44 0.25 9.83
N GLU A 39 -19.01 -0.16 11.02
CA GLU A 39 -18.84 -1.55 11.45
C GLU A 39 -19.95 -1.88 12.47
N GLU A 40 -20.16 -3.16 12.79
CA GLU A 40 -21.30 -3.63 13.62
C GLU A 40 -21.43 -2.87 14.96
N ASP A 41 -20.31 -2.56 15.60
CA ASP A 41 -20.27 -1.90 16.91
C ASP A 41 -19.62 -0.50 16.87
N THR A 42 -19.12 -0.02 15.74
CA THR A 42 -18.36 1.24 15.68
C THR A 42 -18.57 2.03 14.40
N VAL A 43 -18.88 3.31 14.54
CA VAL A 43 -18.95 4.29 13.45
C VAL A 43 -17.69 5.14 13.43
N THR A 44 -17.00 5.14 12.29
CA THR A 44 -15.84 5.99 12.06
C THR A 44 -16.27 7.29 11.40
N VAL A 45 -16.02 8.42 12.07
CA VAL A 45 -16.42 9.76 11.64
C VAL A 45 -15.18 10.61 11.35
N LEU A 46 -15.13 11.20 10.16
CA LEU A 46 -14.10 12.12 9.73
C LEU A 46 -14.36 13.51 10.29
N VAL A 47 -13.35 14.08 10.94
CA VAL A 47 -13.33 15.47 11.41
C VAL A 47 -12.40 16.27 10.47
N PRO A 48 -12.93 17.14 9.59
CA PRO A 48 -12.10 17.93 8.67
C PRO A 48 -11.50 19.15 9.38
N SER A 49 -10.73 18.90 10.43
CA SER A 49 -10.05 19.92 11.25
C SER A 49 -8.65 19.43 11.63
N GLU A 50 -7.94 20.20 12.43
CA GLU A 50 -6.66 19.80 13.04
C GLU A 50 -6.89 19.03 14.36
N GLN A 51 -5.82 18.50 14.96
CA GLN A 51 -5.88 17.70 16.19
C GLN A 51 -6.68 18.38 17.32
N LEU A 52 -6.51 19.69 17.50
CA LEU A 52 -7.24 20.46 18.52
C LEU A 52 -8.77 20.46 18.27
N GLY A 53 -9.18 20.44 17.00
CA GLY A 53 -10.57 20.34 16.60
C GLY A 53 -11.15 18.96 16.85
N LEU A 54 -10.38 17.90 16.55
CA LEU A 54 -10.77 16.52 16.88
C LEU A 54 -10.93 16.34 18.39
N ASP A 55 -9.99 16.83 19.19
CA ASP A 55 -10.05 16.74 20.65
C ASP A 55 -11.28 17.47 21.21
N TYR A 56 -11.60 18.66 20.69
CA TYR A 56 -12.79 19.41 21.07
C TYR A 56 -14.07 18.67 20.69
N VAL A 57 -14.17 18.17 19.45
CA VAL A 57 -15.34 17.43 18.96
C VAL A 57 -15.54 16.14 19.74
N SER A 58 -14.47 15.38 19.95
CA SER A 58 -14.51 14.13 20.72
C SER A 58 -14.95 14.37 22.16
N ARG A 59 -14.41 15.37 22.84
CA ARG A 59 -14.79 15.64 24.24
C ARG A 59 -16.23 16.15 24.38
N LYS A 60 -16.64 17.05 23.50
CA LYS A 60 -17.92 17.77 23.65
C LYS A 60 -19.10 17.06 23.00
N TYR A 61 -18.89 16.43 21.85
CA TYR A 61 -19.98 15.94 21.00
C TYR A 61 -20.03 14.42 20.88
N MET A 62 -19.07 13.65 21.42
CA MET A 62 -19.11 12.18 21.37
C MET A 62 -20.39 11.60 21.97
N LEU A 63 -20.73 11.97 23.21
CA LEU A 63 -21.94 11.46 23.88
C LEU A 63 -23.23 11.93 23.19
N PRO A 64 -23.41 13.23 22.87
CA PRO A 64 -24.56 13.69 22.09
C PRO A 64 -24.74 12.95 20.75
N LEU A 65 -23.65 12.77 20.00
CA LEU A 65 -23.67 12.12 18.70
C LEU A 65 -24.03 10.63 18.84
N LYS A 66 -23.51 9.95 19.88
CA LYS A 66 -23.85 8.56 20.19
C LYS A 66 -25.34 8.39 20.51
N ALA A 67 -25.90 9.29 21.33
CA ALA A 67 -27.31 9.28 21.67
C ALA A 67 -28.20 9.53 20.43
N SER A 68 -27.87 10.54 19.63
CA SER A 68 -28.65 10.87 18.42
C SER A 68 -28.60 9.75 17.37
N ILE A 69 -27.48 9.04 17.21
CA ILE A 69 -27.42 7.86 16.35
C ILE A 69 -28.37 6.78 16.87
N GLY A 70 -28.34 6.47 18.17
CA GLY A 70 -29.20 5.47 18.79
C GLY A 70 -30.69 5.78 18.66
N GLU A 71 -31.09 7.04 18.86
CA GLU A 71 -32.48 7.48 18.80
C GLU A 71 -33.07 7.42 17.38
N ILE A 72 -32.27 7.76 16.36
CA ILE A 72 -32.75 7.83 14.96
C ILE A 72 -32.66 6.48 14.24
N THR A 73 -31.63 5.70 14.54
CA THR A 73 -31.35 4.44 13.84
C THR A 73 -31.75 3.21 14.63
N GLY A 74 -31.99 3.35 15.95
CA GLY A 74 -32.22 2.22 16.85
C GLY A 74 -30.96 1.40 17.16
N GLN A 75 -29.79 1.84 16.69
CA GLN A 75 -28.51 1.15 16.83
C GLN A 75 -27.58 1.89 17.79
N TYR A 76 -27.11 1.19 18.81
CA TYR A 76 -26.12 1.72 19.75
C TYR A 76 -24.73 1.27 19.32
N CYS A 77 -23.90 2.21 18.90
CA CYS A 77 -22.53 1.97 18.45
C CYS A 77 -21.58 2.95 19.12
N ASP A 78 -20.30 2.58 19.21
CA ASP A 78 -19.24 3.52 19.58
C ASP A 78 -18.86 4.40 18.40
N ILE A 79 -18.32 5.58 18.70
CA ILE A 79 -17.87 6.53 17.68
C ILE A 79 -16.37 6.67 17.79
N ARG A 80 -15.70 6.49 16.65
CA ARG A 80 -14.28 6.78 16.50
C ARG A 80 -14.11 7.98 15.57
N PHE A 81 -13.53 9.05 16.08
CA PHE A 81 -13.15 10.20 15.26
C PHE A 81 -11.78 9.98 14.63
N ILE A 82 -11.63 10.36 13.37
CA ILE A 82 -10.36 10.32 12.64
C ILE A 82 -10.13 11.62 11.87
N LEU A 83 -8.87 11.97 11.64
CA LEU A 83 -8.47 13.07 10.77
C LEU A 83 -8.37 12.63 9.29
N PRO A 84 -8.43 13.57 8.32
CA PRO A 84 -8.18 13.28 6.91
C PRO A 84 -6.83 12.61 6.67
N GLU A 85 -5.80 13.01 7.41
CA GLU A 85 -4.46 12.43 7.32
C GLU A 85 -4.44 10.95 7.72
N GLU A 86 -5.22 10.55 8.73
CA GLU A 86 -5.33 9.14 9.13
C GLU A 86 -6.06 8.30 8.06
N LEU A 87 -7.07 8.89 7.41
CA LEU A 87 -7.80 8.25 6.32
C LEU A 87 -6.90 8.05 5.10
N GLU A 88 -6.16 9.10 4.70
CA GLU A 88 -5.19 9.03 3.61
C GLU A 88 -4.06 8.05 3.91
N LYS A 89 -3.56 8.02 5.15
CA LYS A 89 -2.53 7.05 5.55
C LYS A 89 -3.05 5.62 5.47
N ALA A 90 -4.27 5.37 5.95
CA ALA A 90 -4.88 4.05 5.90
C ALA A 90 -5.16 3.58 4.46
N SER A 91 -5.60 4.48 3.57
CA SER A 91 -5.79 4.14 2.15
C SER A 91 -4.47 3.85 1.45
N ARG A 92 -3.46 4.70 1.64
CA ARG A 92 -2.10 4.49 1.08
C ARG A 92 -1.50 3.16 1.53
N LEU A 93 -1.60 2.82 2.82
CA LEU A 93 -1.08 1.54 3.34
C LEU A 93 -1.77 0.33 2.68
N ARG A 94 -3.08 0.40 2.44
CA ARG A 94 -3.83 -0.67 1.75
C ARG A 94 -3.45 -0.78 0.27
N GLU A 95 -3.22 0.36 -0.39
CA GLU A 95 -2.76 0.38 -1.78
C GLU A 95 -1.35 -0.23 -1.90
N ILE A 96 -0.42 0.16 -1.03
CA ILE A 96 0.93 -0.40 -0.96
C ILE A 96 0.87 -1.91 -0.72
N GLU A 97 0.12 -2.36 0.29
CA GLU A 97 0.00 -3.79 0.60
C GLU A 97 -0.57 -4.58 -0.57
N THR A 98 -1.57 -4.02 -1.26
CA THR A 98 -2.18 -4.64 -2.43
C THR A 98 -1.18 -4.71 -3.58
N ARG A 99 -0.45 -3.62 -3.87
CA ARG A 99 0.57 -3.58 -4.92
C ARG A 99 1.72 -4.55 -4.65
N SER A 100 2.23 -4.60 -3.42
CA SER A 100 3.27 -5.56 -3.03
C SER A 100 2.81 -7.01 -3.20
N ARG A 101 1.54 -7.32 -2.87
CA ARG A 101 0.97 -8.66 -3.12
C ARG A 101 0.84 -8.95 -4.60
N THR A 102 0.38 -8.00 -5.41
CA THR A 102 0.29 -8.19 -6.88
C THR A 102 1.64 -8.37 -7.54
N ALA A 103 2.69 -7.75 -7.00
CA ALA A 103 4.06 -7.91 -7.46
C ALA A 103 4.73 -9.21 -6.97
N GLY A 104 4.05 -10.05 -6.17
CA GLY A 104 4.60 -11.29 -5.64
C GLY A 104 5.65 -11.11 -4.54
N LEU A 105 5.72 -9.93 -3.92
CA LEU A 105 6.72 -9.60 -2.90
C LEU A 105 6.35 -10.19 -1.54
N ASN A 106 7.36 -10.59 -0.78
CA ASN A 106 7.17 -11.00 0.60
C ASN A 106 7.05 -9.75 1.51
N PRO A 107 5.90 -9.51 2.17
CA PRO A 107 5.68 -8.31 2.98
C PRO A 107 6.60 -8.20 4.21
N LYS A 108 7.28 -9.29 4.60
CA LYS A 108 8.22 -9.30 5.73
C LYS A 108 9.61 -8.81 5.36
N TYR A 109 9.95 -8.72 4.08
CA TYR A 109 11.30 -8.43 3.61
C TYR A 109 11.48 -6.94 3.28
N THR A 110 11.47 -6.10 4.31
CA THR A 110 11.70 -4.64 4.20
C THR A 110 13.09 -4.27 4.73
N PHE A 111 13.56 -3.06 4.42
CA PHE A 111 14.83 -2.57 4.96
C PHE A 111 14.79 -2.51 6.49
N ASP A 112 13.66 -2.13 7.08
CA ASP A 112 13.47 -2.04 8.54
C ASP A 112 13.66 -3.39 9.25
N THR A 113 13.32 -4.50 8.59
CA THR A 113 13.49 -5.86 9.15
C THR A 113 14.83 -6.49 8.80
N PHE A 114 15.65 -5.83 7.99
CA PHE A 114 16.97 -6.33 7.60
C PHE A 114 18.03 -5.92 8.62
N VAL A 115 18.66 -6.91 9.28
CA VAL A 115 19.70 -6.63 10.27
C VAL A 115 21.03 -6.33 9.59
N VAL A 116 21.47 -5.08 9.69
CA VAL A 116 22.75 -4.61 9.14
C VAL A 116 23.91 -4.96 10.07
N GLY A 117 24.98 -5.52 9.51
CA GLY A 117 26.24 -5.82 10.16
C GLY A 117 27.43 -5.53 9.24
N SER A 118 28.65 -5.72 9.74
CA SER A 118 29.87 -5.40 9.00
C SER A 118 30.03 -6.16 7.68
N THR A 119 29.46 -7.35 7.56
CA THR A 119 29.58 -8.22 6.38
C THR A 119 28.55 -7.94 5.29
N ASN A 120 27.45 -7.26 5.61
CA ASN A 120 26.35 -6.98 4.68
C ASN A 120 26.05 -5.47 4.52
N SER A 121 26.74 -4.61 5.26
CA SER A 121 26.54 -3.15 5.23
C SER A 121 26.71 -2.55 3.84
N PHE A 122 27.68 -3.05 3.07
CA PHE A 122 27.90 -2.58 1.70
C PHE A 122 26.74 -2.96 0.76
N ALA A 123 26.29 -4.21 0.81
CA ALA A 123 25.14 -4.67 0.02
C ALA A 123 23.87 -3.90 0.41
N HIS A 124 23.65 -3.69 1.71
CA HIS A 124 22.53 -2.89 2.21
C HIS A 124 22.59 -1.44 1.69
N ALA A 125 23.74 -0.77 1.79
CA ALA A 125 23.90 0.61 1.31
C ALA A 125 23.71 0.72 -0.21
N ALA A 126 24.24 -0.23 -0.99
CA ALA A 126 24.04 -0.28 -2.44
C ALA A 126 22.56 -0.47 -2.79
N SER A 127 21.87 -1.38 -2.11
CA SER A 127 20.43 -1.61 -2.27
C SER A 127 19.62 -0.35 -1.96
N LEU A 128 19.94 0.36 -0.87
CA LEU A 128 19.26 1.60 -0.51
C LEU A 128 19.47 2.69 -1.56
N ALA A 129 20.70 2.89 -2.03
CA ALA A 129 21.01 3.88 -3.07
C ALA A 129 20.27 3.60 -4.40
N VAL A 130 20.09 2.33 -4.75
CA VAL A 130 19.30 1.91 -5.93
C VAL A 130 17.80 2.14 -5.70
N ALA A 131 17.29 1.88 -4.49
CA ALA A 131 15.89 2.10 -4.16
C ALA A 131 15.51 3.59 -4.14
N GLU A 132 16.40 4.48 -3.69
CA GLU A 132 16.21 5.94 -3.68
C GLU A 132 16.21 6.55 -5.09
N SER A 133 16.88 5.92 -6.06
CA SER A 133 16.97 6.43 -7.43
C SER A 133 17.07 5.28 -8.45
N PRO A 134 15.96 4.54 -8.66
CA PRO A 134 15.94 3.36 -9.54
C PRO A 134 16.40 3.71 -10.96
N GLY A 135 17.34 2.93 -11.50
CA GLY A 135 17.85 3.08 -12.86
C GLY A 135 18.77 4.28 -13.13
N LYS A 136 19.03 5.16 -12.14
CA LYS A 136 19.85 6.38 -12.34
C LYS A 136 21.30 6.20 -11.92
N ILE A 137 21.54 5.68 -10.71
CA ILE A 137 22.91 5.58 -10.16
C ILE A 137 23.57 4.29 -10.63
N TYR A 138 22.85 3.17 -10.51
CA TYR A 138 23.32 1.85 -10.91
C TYR A 138 22.23 1.11 -11.68
N ASN A 139 22.59 0.55 -12.83
CA ASN A 139 21.75 -0.38 -13.58
C ASN A 139 22.65 -1.32 -14.43
N PRO A 140 22.72 -2.63 -14.14
CA PRO A 140 21.99 -3.34 -13.10
C PRO A 140 22.64 -3.24 -11.70
N LEU A 141 21.86 -3.54 -10.65
CA LEU A 141 22.37 -3.95 -9.34
C LEU A 141 22.49 -5.47 -9.30
N PHE A 142 23.68 -5.99 -9.02
CA PHE A 142 23.91 -7.44 -8.93
C PHE A 142 24.33 -7.84 -7.51
N LEU A 143 23.47 -8.58 -6.81
CA LEU A 143 23.74 -9.08 -5.46
C LEU A 143 24.16 -10.55 -5.52
N HIS A 144 25.35 -10.86 -4.99
CA HIS A 144 25.86 -12.24 -4.94
C HIS A 144 26.34 -12.61 -3.53
N GLY A 145 26.31 -13.91 -3.22
CA GLY A 145 26.67 -14.44 -1.93
C GLY A 145 26.07 -15.82 -1.69
N GLY A 146 26.53 -16.50 -0.64
CA GLY A 146 26.02 -17.80 -0.23
C GLY A 146 24.51 -17.80 0.11
N VAL A 147 23.99 -19.00 0.37
CA VAL A 147 22.60 -19.21 0.79
C VAL A 147 22.35 -18.53 2.14
N GLY A 148 21.18 -17.91 2.31
CA GLY A 148 20.79 -17.31 3.59
C GLY A 148 21.47 -15.98 3.95
N LEU A 149 22.27 -15.38 3.06
CA LEU A 149 22.92 -14.09 3.31
C LEU A 149 22.04 -12.86 3.02
N GLY A 150 20.75 -13.06 2.78
CA GLY A 150 19.78 -11.96 2.65
C GLY A 150 19.64 -11.33 1.27
N LYS A 151 20.11 -11.98 0.19
CA LYS A 151 19.95 -11.51 -1.20
C LYS A 151 18.48 -11.22 -1.56
N THR A 152 17.62 -12.23 -1.42
CA THR A 152 16.18 -12.11 -1.65
C THR A 152 15.53 -11.08 -0.74
N HIS A 153 15.98 -10.98 0.53
CA HIS A 153 15.47 -9.99 1.48
C HIS A 153 15.75 -8.59 0.96
N LEU A 154 17.01 -8.25 0.69
CA LEU A 154 17.41 -6.95 0.16
C LEU A 154 16.71 -6.61 -1.15
N MET A 155 16.57 -7.58 -2.06
CA MET A 155 15.89 -7.37 -3.34
C MET A 155 14.40 -7.03 -3.15
N ASN A 156 13.70 -7.72 -2.24
CA ASN A 156 12.32 -7.37 -1.88
C ASN A 156 12.25 -6.00 -1.18
N SER A 157 13.24 -5.67 -0.35
CA SER A 157 13.29 -4.38 0.36
C SER A 157 13.40 -3.20 -0.60
N ILE A 158 14.18 -3.35 -1.67
CA ILE A 158 14.25 -2.37 -2.76
C ILE A 158 12.85 -2.12 -3.34
N ALA A 159 12.11 -3.18 -3.67
CA ALA A 159 10.77 -3.01 -4.25
C ALA A 159 9.77 -2.39 -3.29
N HIS A 160 9.72 -2.82 -2.01
CA HIS A 160 8.82 -2.20 -1.03
C HIS A 160 9.11 -0.72 -0.87
N PHE A 161 10.39 -0.34 -0.76
CA PHE A 161 10.79 1.06 -0.67
C PHE A 161 10.35 1.86 -1.90
N ILE A 162 10.49 1.30 -3.10
CA ILE A 162 10.05 1.97 -4.33
C ILE A 162 8.52 2.13 -4.36
N ILE A 163 7.75 1.10 -4.00
CA ILE A 163 6.27 1.15 -3.97
C ILE A 163 5.78 2.18 -2.94
N GLU A 164 6.44 2.26 -1.78
CA GLU A 164 6.09 3.22 -0.73
C GLU A 164 6.31 4.68 -1.16
N ASN A 165 7.39 4.96 -1.91
CA ASN A 165 7.74 6.31 -2.33
C ASN A 165 7.10 6.72 -3.67
N ASN A 166 6.95 5.77 -4.60
CA ASN A 166 6.38 5.99 -5.92
C ASN A 166 5.39 4.85 -6.25
N PRO A 167 4.14 4.94 -5.77
CA PRO A 167 3.18 3.85 -5.94
C PRO A 167 2.99 3.43 -7.39
N ASP A 168 3.03 4.39 -8.33
CA ASP A 168 2.76 4.17 -9.76
C ASP A 168 3.86 3.41 -10.53
N THR A 169 5.00 3.14 -9.89
CA THR A 169 6.07 2.34 -10.50
C THR A 169 5.63 0.90 -10.74
N LYS A 170 5.82 0.41 -11.97
CA LYS A 170 5.55 -0.98 -12.36
C LYS A 170 6.73 -1.87 -12.00
N ILE A 171 6.58 -2.65 -10.93
CA ILE A 171 7.60 -3.59 -10.47
C ILE A 171 7.18 -5.02 -10.82
N LEU A 172 8.12 -5.78 -11.39
CA LEU A 172 7.97 -7.22 -11.59
C LEU A 172 9.07 -7.96 -10.82
N TYR A 173 8.66 -8.80 -9.87
CA TYR A 173 9.52 -9.79 -9.25
C TYR A 173 9.27 -11.16 -9.89
N ILE A 174 10.36 -11.85 -10.24
CA ILE A 174 10.30 -13.18 -10.84
C ILE A 174 11.54 -13.99 -10.45
N THR A 175 11.38 -15.30 -10.34
CA THR A 175 12.53 -16.21 -10.25
C THR A 175 13.06 -16.55 -11.64
N SER A 176 14.34 -16.89 -11.73
CA SER A 176 14.93 -17.32 -13.00
C SER A 176 14.28 -18.59 -13.58
N GLU A 177 13.74 -19.45 -12.72
CA GLU A 177 12.99 -20.64 -13.14
C GLU A 177 11.64 -20.26 -13.77
N GLU A 178 10.89 -19.35 -13.16
CA GLU A 178 9.65 -18.81 -13.74
C GLU A 178 9.91 -18.13 -15.08
N PHE A 179 10.95 -17.29 -15.17
CA PHE A 179 11.35 -16.65 -16.43
C PHE A 179 11.67 -17.70 -17.51
N THR A 180 12.44 -18.74 -17.15
CA THR A 180 12.76 -19.86 -18.05
C THR A 180 11.49 -20.54 -18.56
N ASN A 181 10.53 -20.81 -17.68
CA ASN A 181 9.26 -21.45 -18.05
C ASN A 181 8.42 -20.56 -18.97
N GLU A 182 8.37 -19.25 -18.73
CA GLU A 182 7.69 -18.31 -19.61
C GLU A 182 8.31 -18.28 -21.01
N VAL A 183 9.65 -18.23 -21.11
CA VAL A 183 10.37 -18.30 -22.38
C VAL A 183 10.05 -19.61 -23.12
N ILE A 184 10.12 -20.76 -22.44
CA ILE A 184 9.82 -22.07 -23.04
C ILE A 184 8.38 -22.10 -23.59
N ASN A 185 7.41 -21.59 -22.82
CA ASN A 185 6.02 -21.57 -23.22
C ASN A 185 5.79 -20.62 -24.40
N ALA A 186 6.43 -19.45 -24.41
CA ALA A 186 6.37 -18.50 -25.51
C ALA A 186 6.94 -19.08 -26.81
N ILE A 187 8.11 -19.73 -26.74
CA ILE A 187 8.73 -20.40 -27.89
C ILE A 187 7.80 -21.48 -28.46
N ARG A 188 7.19 -22.30 -27.59
CA ARG A 188 6.23 -23.34 -28.00
C ARG A 188 4.98 -22.77 -28.67
N ALA A 189 4.51 -21.62 -28.20
CA ALA A 189 3.31 -20.96 -28.71
C ALA A 189 3.55 -20.13 -29.99
N GLY A 190 4.81 -19.83 -30.33
CA GLY A 190 5.20 -19.15 -31.56
C GLY A 190 5.42 -17.64 -31.41
N LEU A 191 5.69 -16.97 -32.55
CA LEU A 191 6.20 -15.59 -32.61
C LEU A 191 5.37 -14.58 -31.80
N THR A 192 4.05 -14.62 -31.92
CA THR A 192 3.15 -13.69 -31.20
C THR A 192 3.24 -13.82 -29.68
N ALA A 193 3.54 -15.01 -29.16
CA ALA A 193 3.72 -15.20 -27.73
C ALA A 193 5.07 -14.66 -27.24
N ILE A 194 6.12 -14.77 -28.06
CA ILE A 194 7.43 -14.17 -27.78
C ILE A 194 7.34 -12.64 -27.77
N GLU A 195 6.59 -12.04 -28.71
CA GLU A 195 6.36 -10.60 -28.73
C GLU A 195 5.65 -10.11 -27.46
N LYS A 196 4.61 -10.82 -27.02
CA LYS A 196 3.90 -10.53 -25.75
C LYS A 196 4.80 -10.69 -24.54
N LEU A 197 5.67 -11.69 -24.53
CA LEU A 197 6.67 -11.87 -23.49
C LEU A 197 7.55 -10.62 -23.41
N ARG A 198 8.17 -10.22 -24.52
CA ARG A 198 9.04 -9.03 -24.57
C ARG A 198 8.31 -7.76 -24.16
N GLU A 199 7.06 -7.58 -24.60
CA GLU A 199 6.24 -6.44 -24.19
C GLU A 199 6.02 -6.42 -22.67
N LYS A 200 5.70 -7.57 -22.06
CA LYS A 200 5.54 -7.69 -20.61
C LYS A 200 6.78 -7.19 -19.85
N TYR A 201 7.99 -7.59 -20.27
CA TYR A 201 9.22 -7.22 -19.58
C TYR A 201 9.81 -5.85 -19.97
N ARG A 202 9.42 -5.27 -21.11
CA ARG A 202 9.87 -3.93 -21.52
C ARG A 202 8.97 -2.80 -21.03
N THR A 203 7.77 -3.12 -20.56
CA THR A 203 6.79 -2.14 -20.07
C THR A 203 6.84 -1.92 -18.56
N ILE A 204 7.71 -2.64 -17.86
CA ILE A 204 7.98 -2.48 -16.43
C ILE A 204 9.08 -1.44 -16.19
N ASP A 205 9.01 -0.76 -15.05
CA ASP A 205 9.99 0.23 -14.66
C ASP A 205 11.14 -0.41 -13.86
N VAL A 206 10.84 -1.48 -13.11
CA VAL A 206 11.81 -2.19 -12.28
C VAL A 206 11.61 -3.71 -12.43
N LEU A 207 12.68 -4.40 -12.84
CA LEU A 207 12.74 -5.85 -12.95
C LEU A 207 13.62 -6.41 -11.83
N LEU A 208 13.04 -7.29 -11.01
CA LEU A 208 13.74 -8.03 -9.97
C LEU A 208 13.79 -9.51 -10.36
N ILE A 209 15.01 -10.06 -10.47
CA ILE A 209 15.21 -11.47 -10.83
C ILE A 209 15.97 -12.17 -9.72
N ASP A 210 15.32 -13.15 -9.09
CA ASP A 210 15.98 -13.99 -8.09
C ASP A 210 16.66 -15.21 -8.73
N ASP A 211 17.66 -15.71 -8.01
CA ASP A 211 18.37 -16.95 -8.29
C ASP A 211 18.82 -17.12 -9.75
N ILE A 212 19.49 -16.09 -10.29
CA ILE A 212 20.01 -16.03 -11.67
C ILE A 212 20.85 -17.24 -12.07
N GLN A 213 21.47 -17.96 -11.13
CA GLN A 213 22.21 -19.19 -11.42
C GLN A 213 21.39 -20.27 -12.13
N PHE A 214 20.06 -20.27 -12.02
CA PHE A 214 19.23 -21.30 -12.66
C PHE A 214 19.13 -21.18 -14.19
N ILE A 215 19.55 -20.06 -14.79
CA ILE A 215 19.61 -19.93 -16.25
C ILE A 215 20.85 -20.58 -16.87
N ILE A 216 21.79 -21.06 -16.06
CA ILE A 216 23.03 -21.70 -16.55
C ILE A 216 22.68 -22.93 -17.41
N GLY A 217 23.22 -22.98 -18.62
CA GLY A 217 22.96 -24.05 -19.59
C GLY A 217 21.60 -23.96 -20.30
N LYS A 218 20.84 -22.87 -20.13
CA LYS A 218 19.57 -22.60 -20.82
C LYS A 218 19.77 -21.55 -21.92
N GLU A 219 20.43 -21.92 -23.02
CA GLU A 219 20.86 -20.98 -24.07
C GLU A 219 19.73 -20.07 -24.59
N SER A 220 18.58 -20.63 -24.97
CA SER A 220 17.44 -19.82 -25.45
C SER A 220 16.90 -18.84 -24.40
N THR A 221 16.95 -19.20 -23.12
CA THR A 221 16.54 -18.32 -22.02
C THR A 221 17.57 -17.21 -21.80
N GLN A 222 18.86 -17.51 -21.90
CA GLN A 222 19.92 -16.49 -21.80
C GLN A 222 19.83 -15.48 -22.95
N GLU A 223 19.54 -15.94 -24.16
CA GLU A 223 19.35 -15.08 -25.33
C GLU A 223 18.15 -14.15 -25.16
N GLU A 224 16.98 -14.68 -24.76
CA GLU A 224 15.81 -13.82 -24.49
C GLU A 224 16.05 -12.87 -23.30
N PHE A 225 16.76 -13.32 -22.26
CA PHE A 225 17.13 -12.45 -21.13
C PHE A 225 18.00 -11.26 -21.57
N PHE A 226 18.93 -11.47 -22.50
CA PHE A 226 19.78 -10.40 -23.04
C PHE A 226 19.00 -9.37 -23.87
N HIS A 227 17.90 -9.79 -24.50
CA HIS A 227 17.06 -8.93 -25.35
C HIS A 227 15.86 -8.30 -24.63
N THR A 228 15.66 -8.67 -23.37
CA THR A 228 14.59 -8.19 -22.50
C THR A 228 14.98 -6.85 -21.90
#